data_AF-A0A1I8BZN4-F1
#
_entry.id   AF-A0A1I8BZN4-F1
#
_cell.length_a   1.000
_cell.length_b   1.000
_cell.length_c   1.000
_cell.angle_alpha   90.00
_cell.angle_beta   90.00
_cell.angle_gamma   90.00
#
_symmetry.space_group_name_H-M   'P 1'
#
loop_
_entity.id
_entity.type
_entity.pdbx_description
1 polymer ?
#
loop_
_entity_poly.entity_id
_entity_poly.type
_entity_poly.pdbx_seq_one_letter_code
_entity_poly.pdbx_strand_id
1 'polypeptide(L)'
;MKEMQVYSKILLQTCFVDIFAICVFVLAQPVFVSDNGVGTNWDYGPIHFLPNPWQHILLRLNHFMSRFTTMNVSTLFIYRYFTAVR
;
A
#
# COMPACT_ATOMS: atom_id res chain seq x y z
N MET A 1 13.97 -17.89 19.76
CA MET A 1 12.96 -16.97 20.33
C MET A 1 13.09 -15.53 19.84
N LYS A 2 14.29 -14.91 19.83
CA LYS A 2 14.48 -13.54 19.29
C LYS A 2 14.08 -13.41 17.81
N GLU A 3 14.33 -14.43 17.00
CA GLU A 3 13.99 -14.43 15.59
C GLU A 3 12.48 -14.37 15.32
N MET A 4 11.72 -15.21 16.03
CA MET A 4 10.25 -15.14 16.03
C MET A 4 9.74 -13.76 16.47
N GLN A 5 10.38 -13.12 17.46
CA GLN A 5 9.98 -11.77 17.88
C GLN A 5 10.23 -10.72 16.79
N VAL A 6 11.35 -10.78 16.07
CA VAL A 6 11.64 -9.85 14.96
C VAL A 6 10.65 -10.06 13.82
N TYR A 7 10.41 -11.31 13.44
CA TYR A 7 9.43 -11.67 12.42
C TYR A 7 8.02 -11.17 12.78
N SER A 8 7.55 -11.45 14.00
CA SER A 8 6.24 -11.02 14.46
C SER A 8 6.09 -9.49 14.49
N LYS A 9 7.16 -8.75 14.82
CA LYS A 9 7.12 -7.27 14.79
C LYS A 9 6.96 -6.73 13.36
N ILE A 10 7.72 -7.23 12.41
CA ILE A 10 7.63 -6.79 11.00
C ILE A 10 6.25 -7.16 10.43
N LEU A 11 5.75 -8.36 10.75
CA LEU A 11 4.42 -8.80 10.34
C LEU A 11 3.33 -7.87 10.91
N LEU A 12 3.40 -7.55 12.20
CA LEU A 12 2.42 -6.70 12.87
C LEU A 12 2.41 -5.27 12.30
N GLN A 13 3.58 -4.72 11.99
CA GLN A 13 3.72 -3.43 11.31
C GLN A 13 3.09 -3.46 9.91
N THR A 14 3.29 -4.55 9.17
CA THR A 14 2.73 -4.74 7.83
C THR A 14 1.21 -4.81 7.89
N CYS A 15 0.66 -5.65 8.78
CA CYS A 15 -0.80 -5.77 8.95
C CYS A 15 -1.46 -4.46 9.37
N PHE A 16 -0.83 -3.69 10.26
CA PHE A 16 -1.37 -2.39 10.67
C PHE A 16 -1.42 -1.40 9.50
N VAL A 17 -0.36 -1.37 8.68
CA VAL A 17 -0.32 -0.51 7.48
C VAL A 17 -1.31 -0.99 6.42
N ASP A 18 -1.49 -2.29 6.22
CA ASP A 18 -2.46 -2.84 5.28
C ASP A 18 -3.90 -2.49 5.66
N ILE A 19 -4.26 -2.59 6.95
CA ILE A 19 -5.59 -2.17 7.42
C ILE A 19 -5.83 -0.68 7.12
N PHE A 20 -4.84 0.17 7.41
CA PHE A 20 -4.95 1.60 7.10
C PHE A 20 -5.03 1.86 5.59
N ALA A 21 -4.25 1.13 4.80
CA ALA A 21 -4.25 1.23 3.35
C ALA A 21 -5.61 0.84 2.76
N ILE A 22 -6.25 -0.22 3.26
CA ILE A 22 -7.61 -0.62 2.86
C ILE A 22 -8.61 0.49 3.18
N CYS A 23 -8.57 1.07 4.39
CA CYS A 23 -9.46 2.18 4.75
C CYS A 23 -9.27 3.39 3.83
N VAL A 24 -8.02 3.78 3.55
CA VAL A 24 -7.71 4.88 2.63
C VAL A 24 -8.13 4.54 1.20
N PHE A 25 -7.93 3.31 0.77
CA PHE A 25 -8.29 2.85 -0.57
C PHE A 25 -9.80 2.91 -0.78
N VAL A 26 -10.62 2.47 0.18
CA VAL A 26 -12.09 2.59 0.11
C VAL A 26 -12.53 4.03 -0.06
N LEU A 27 -11.91 4.97 0.65
CA LEU A 27 -12.20 6.41 0.53
C LEU A 27 -11.73 7.01 -0.80
N ALA A 28 -10.67 6.48 -1.36
CA ALA A 28 -10.06 6.99 -2.59
C ALA A 28 -10.53 6.23 -3.85
N GLN A 29 -11.20 5.08 -3.72
CA GLN A 29 -11.76 4.29 -4.81
C GLN A 29 -12.72 5.09 -5.73
N PRO A 30 -13.60 5.96 -5.21
CA PRO A 30 -14.45 6.83 -6.04
C PRO A 30 -13.66 7.86 -6.85
N VAL A 31 -12.44 8.19 -6.39
CA VAL A 31 -11.54 9.10 -7.09
C VAL A 31 -10.79 8.39 -8.20
N PHE A 32 -10.52 7.10 -8.04
CA PHE A 32 -9.61 6.35 -8.92
C PHE A 32 -10.28 5.44 -9.93
N VAL A 33 -11.37 4.80 -9.54
CA VAL A 33 -11.97 3.70 -10.30
C VAL A 33 -13.25 4.13 -10.97
N SER A 34 -14.06 5.00 -10.34
CA SER A 34 -15.31 5.45 -10.94
C SER A 34 -15.72 6.86 -10.54
N ASP A 35 -15.76 7.79 -11.49
CA ASP A 35 -16.42 9.07 -11.28
C ASP A 35 -17.92 8.91 -11.58
N ASN A 36 -18.79 9.16 -10.59
CA ASN A 36 -20.25 8.93 -10.70
C ASN A 36 -20.67 7.53 -11.19
N GLY A 37 -19.90 6.48 -10.87
CA GLY A 37 -20.22 5.10 -11.27
C GLY A 37 -19.79 4.71 -12.69
N VAL A 38 -19.07 5.59 -13.40
CA VAL A 38 -18.45 5.27 -14.70
C VAL A 38 -16.96 5.03 -14.50
N GLY A 39 -16.48 3.89 -14.99
CA GLY A 39 -15.06 3.51 -14.94
C GLY A 39 -14.15 4.56 -15.57
N THR A 40 -13.20 5.12 -14.81
CA THR A 40 -12.33 6.19 -15.31
C THR A 40 -11.14 5.58 -16.07
N ASN A 41 -11.05 5.79 -17.38
CA ASN A 41 -9.87 5.38 -18.17
C ASN A 41 -8.74 6.41 -18.01
N TRP A 42 -7.56 5.95 -17.59
CA TRP A 42 -6.40 6.80 -17.31
C TRP A 42 -5.46 6.90 -18.52
N ASP A 43 -5.99 7.23 -19.69
CA ASP A 43 -5.23 7.23 -20.95
C ASP A 43 -4.01 8.20 -20.93
N TYR A 44 -4.05 9.22 -20.06
CA TYR A 44 -2.98 10.21 -19.85
C TYR A 44 -2.34 10.15 -18.44
N GLY A 45 -2.58 9.06 -17.71
CA GLY A 45 -2.07 8.84 -16.36
C GLY A 45 -2.88 9.54 -15.26
N PRO A 46 -2.77 9.06 -13.99
CA PRO A 46 -3.67 9.45 -12.90
C PRO A 46 -3.66 10.93 -12.56
N ILE A 47 -2.53 11.60 -12.75
CA ILE A 47 -2.34 12.98 -12.28
C ILE A 47 -3.14 13.98 -13.14
N HIS A 48 -3.42 13.63 -14.40
CA HIS A 48 -4.17 14.47 -15.31
C HIS A 48 -5.68 14.50 -15.00
N PHE A 49 -6.21 13.45 -14.36
CA PHE A 49 -7.65 13.29 -14.09
C PHE A 49 -8.07 13.68 -12.67
N LEU A 50 -7.15 14.16 -11.83
CA LEU A 50 -7.43 14.53 -10.45
C LEU A 50 -7.55 16.05 -10.35
N PRO A 51 -8.76 16.65 -10.43
CA PRO A 51 -8.94 18.10 -10.39
C PRO A 51 -8.65 18.70 -9.00
N ASN A 52 -8.74 17.92 -7.93
CA ASN A 52 -8.68 18.44 -6.56
C ASN A 52 -7.35 18.11 -5.85
N PRO A 53 -6.74 19.08 -5.13
CA PRO A 53 -5.51 18.86 -4.34
C PRO A 53 -5.58 17.66 -3.37
N TRP A 54 -6.73 17.44 -2.75
CA TRP A 54 -6.96 16.33 -1.82
C TRP A 54 -6.82 14.96 -2.49
N GLN A 55 -7.24 14.85 -3.75
CA GLN A 55 -7.15 13.62 -4.52
C GLN A 55 -5.70 13.25 -4.83
N HIS A 56 -4.84 14.24 -5.08
CA HIS A 56 -3.40 14.02 -5.23
C HIS A 56 -2.73 13.57 -3.93
N ILE A 57 -3.17 14.09 -2.77
CA ILE A 57 -2.66 13.66 -1.46
C ILE A 57 -3.03 12.20 -1.21
N LEU A 58 -4.28 11.82 -1.45
CA LEU A 58 -4.74 10.43 -1.32
C LEU A 58 -3.98 9.49 -2.26
N LEU A 59 -3.70 9.93 -3.51
CA LEU A 59 -2.91 9.14 -4.47
C LEU A 59 -1.49 8.88 -3.96
N ARG A 60 -0.81 9.93 -3.46
CA ARG A 60 0.54 9.79 -2.89
C ARG A 60 0.56 8.90 -1.67
N LEU A 61 -0.45 9.02 -0.81
CA LEU A 61 -0.56 8.20 0.39
C LEU A 61 -0.78 6.72 0.04
N ASN A 62 -1.65 6.44 -0.95
CA ASN A 62 -1.85 5.08 -1.45
C ASN A 62 -0.54 4.48 -2.04
N HIS A 63 0.20 5.23 -2.86
CA HIS A 63 1.48 4.78 -3.40
C HIS A 63 2.53 4.53 -2.32
N PHE A 64 2.60 5.42 -1.31
CA PHE A 64 3.50 5.25 -0.18
C PHE A 64 3.19 3.97 0.59
N MET A 65 1.90 3.72 0.91
CA MET A 65 1.49 2.53 1.63
C MET A 65 1.78 1.24 0.83
N SER A 66 1.45 1.22 -0.46
CA SER A 66 1.77 0.09 -1.36
C SER A 66 3.28 -0.21 -1.39
N ARG A 67 4.11 0.83 -1.48
CA ARG A 67 5.57 0.68 -1.43
C ARG A 67 6.06 0.16 -0.07
N PHE A 68 5.50 0.66 1.03
CA PHE A 68 5.84 0.25 2.39
C PHE A 68 5.51 -1.23 2.63
N THR A 69 4.31 -1.67 2.26
CA THR A 69 3.90 -3.09 2.34
C THR A 69 4.82 -3.97 1.51
N THR A 70 5.10 -3.60 0.25
CA THR A 70 6.00 -4.35 -0.64
C THR A 70 7.40 -4.53 -0.03
N MET A 71 7.94 -3.46 0.56
CA MET A 71 9.26 -3.48 1.20
C MET A 71 9.29 -4.38 2.43
N ASN A 72 8.25 -4.37 3.26
CA ASN A 72 8.19 -5.22 4.45
C ASN A 72 8.04 -6.70 4.08
N VAL A 73 7.20 -7.03 3.10
CA VAL A 73 7.08 -8.40 2.58
C VAL A 73 8.42 -8.89 2.01
N SER A 74 9.12 -8.05 1.24
CA SER A 74 10.45 -8.37 0.72
C SER A 74 11.46 -8.59 1.85
N THR A 75 11.41 -7.75 2.90
CA THR A 75 12.27 -7.88 4.07
C THR A 75 11.99 -9.16 4.85
N LEU A 76 10.72 -9.54 5.01
CA LEU A 76 10.32 -10.82 5.61
C LEU A 76 10.82 -12.02 4.81
N PHE A 77 10.73 -11.95 3.49
CA PHE A 77 11.25 -12.99 2.59
C PHE A 77 12.76 -13.14 2.74
N ILE A 78 13.51 -12.03 2.66
CA ILE A 78 14.96 -12.01 2.82
C ILE A 78 15.36 -12.53 4.20
N TYR A 79 14.66 -12.10 5.26
CA TYR A 79 14.90 -12.55 6.62
C TYR A 79 14.73 -14.07 6.74
N ARG A 80 13.63 -14.63 6.22
CA ARG A 80 13.41 -16.08 6.22
C ARG A 80 14.45 -16.84 5.40
N TYR A 81 14.83 -16.31 4.25
CA TYR A 81 15.88 -16.91 3.42
C TYR A 81 17.19 -17.03 4.20
N PHE A 82 17.62 -15.96 4.87
CA PHE A 82 18.83 -16.00 5.68
C PHE A 82 18.74 -16.94 6.87
N THR A 83 17.58 -17.08 7.54
CA THR A 83 17.45 -18.00 8.68
C THR A 83 17.33 -19.48 8.29
N ALA A 84 16.87 -19.78 7.07
CA ALA A 84 16.61 -21.16 6.64
C ALA A 84 17.73 -21.75 5.79
N VAL A 85 18.42 -20.92 5.01
CA VAL A 85 19.47 -21.34 4.08
C VAL A 85 20.87 -21.13 4.65
N ARG A 86 21.03 -20.17 5.55
CA ARG A 86 22.31 -19.86 6.21
C ARG A 86 22.26 -20.26 7.68
#